data_AF-A0A419YWQ0-F1
#
_entry.id   AF-A0A419YWQ0-F1
#
_cell.length_a   1.000
_cell.length_b   1.000
_cell.length_c   1.000
_cell.angle_alpha   90.00
_cell.angle_beta   90.00
_cell.angle_gamma   90.00
#
_symmetry.space_group_name_H-M   'P 1'
#
loop_
_entity.id
_entity.type
_entity.pdbx_description
1 polymer ?
#
loop_
_entity_poly.entity_id
_entity_poly.type
_entity_poly.pdbx_seq_one_letter_code
_entity_poly.pdbx_strand_id
1 'polypeptide(L)'
;MTLTRAVNNVLLPIAAVNFGFEKAKRYFESRFAKDLEEKTADIPAEELVEPKASIAGPALQGLAFTHEEPDLKAMYLSLLSTAMDKRKNGNAHPAFVELIKQIDPNEVGWLRPLLTSPVRQSIVEIRLQNNDQSGYMSLRPHYMEFLAGAEGKEVEVQNFTAMLENWVRLGLVDVDYTQYVTAPGAYDWVEKREYVRGLRKFHDNDTRTIVFQRGIVGRTSFGAQFASAVGMYAALPTASVNSPAAVEE
;
A
#
# COMPACT_ATOMS: atom_id res chain seq x y z
N MET A 1 19.77 -23.45 6.86
CA MET A 1 20.41 -22.51 7.83
C MET A 1 19.48 -22.41 9.03
N THR A 2 19.92 -22.60 10.28
CA THR A 2 18.96 -22.49 11.40
C THR A 2 18.41 -21.07 11.49
N LEU A 3 17.09 -20.91 11.68
CA LEU A 3 16.41 -19.61 11.76
C LEU A 3 17.08 -18.67 12.79
N THR A 4 17.53 -19.21 13.91
CA THR A 4 18.30 -18.49 14.94
C THR A 4 19.64 -17.94 14.41
N ARG A 5 20.35 -18.70 13.57
CA ARG A 5 21.60 -18.25 12.94
C ARG A 5 21.33 -17.20 11.87
N ALA A 6 20.19 -17.29 11.18
CA ALA A 6 19.72 -16.27 10.23
C ALA A 6 19.48 -14.93 10.93
N VAL A 7 18.71 -14.96 12.01
CA VAL A 7 18.38 -13.78 12.84
C VAL A 7 19.65 -13.11 13.35
N ASN A 8 20.58 -13.86 13.95
CA ASN A 8 21.82 -13.29 14.46
C ASN A 8 22.65 -12.62 13.35
N ASN A 9 22.73 -13.23 12.17
CA ASN A 9 23.47 -12.64 11.04
C ASN A 9 22.81 -11.36 10.51
N VAL A 10 21.48 -11.26 10.54
CA VAL A 10 20.72 -10.08 10.11
C VAL A 10 20.88 -8.91 11.07
N LEU A 11 20.99 -9.19 12.37
CA LEU A 11 21.10 -8.15 13.39
C LEU A 11 22.51 -7.53 13.45
N LEU A 12 23.57 -8.24 13.05
CA LEU A 12 24.95 -7.77 13.15
C LEU A 12 25.21 -6.40 12.47
N PRO A 13 24.77 -6.14 11.22
CA PRO A 13 24.94 -4.82 10.61
C PRO A 13 24.11 -3.71 11.27
N ILE A 14 22.98 -4.07 11.88
CA ILE A 14 22.05 -3.13 12.54
C ILE A 14 22.62 -2.67 13.89
N ALA A 15 23.53 -3.44 14.50
CA ALA A 15 24.22 -3.11 15.74
C ALA A 15 24.98 -1.77 15.70
N ALA A 16 25.29 -1.26 14.50
CA ALA A 16 25.90 0.06 14.33
C ALA A 16 24.94 1.22 14.67
N VAL A 17 23.62 0.98 14.70
CA VAL A 17 22.57 1.97 15.00
C VAL A 17 21.88 1.57 16.32
N ASN A 18 22.50 1.97 17.44
CA ASN A 18 22.17 1.53 18.81
C ASN A 18 20.65 1.53 19.16
N PHE A 19 19.87 2.49 18.66
CA PHE A 19 18.46 2.63 19.04
C PHE A 19 17.54 1.55 18.40
N GLY A 20 17.78 1.19 17.14
CA GLY A 20 16.96 0.21 16.43
C GLY A 20 17.33 -1.24 16.76
N PHE A 21 18.61 -1.48 17.03
CA PHE A 21 19.14 -2.82 17.27
C PHE A 21 18.54 -3.50 18.51
N GLU A 22 18.45 -2.80 19.65
CA GLU A 22 17.92 -3.40 20.88
C GLU A 22 16.43 -3.75 20.78
N LYS A 23 15.65 -2.93 20.07
CA LYS A 23 14.23 -3.20 19.83
C LYS A 23 14.05 -4.40 18.91
N ALA A 24 14.76 -4.42 17.78
CA ALA A 24 14.74 -5.53 16.84
C ALA A 24 15.18 -6.84 17.51
N LYS A 25 16.27 -6.81 18.28
CA LYS A 25 16.75 -7.97 19.04
C LYS A 25 15.69 -8.49 20.00
N ARG A 26 15.08 -7.62 20.82
CA ARG A 26 13.98 -7.99 21.71
C ARG A 26 12.81 -8.62 20.96
N TYR A 27 12.43 -8.06 19.81
CA TYR A 27 11.37 -8.61 18.98
C TYR A 27 11.70 -10.05 18.51
N PHE A 28 12.89 -10.26 17.96
CA PHE A 28 13.31 -11.58 17.48
C PHE A 28 13.43 -12.63 18.59
N GLU A 29 13.86 -12.23 19.79
CA GLU A 29 14.00 -13.13 20.94
C GLU A 29 12.66 -13.49 21.61
N SER A 30 11.65 -12.60 21.55
CA SER A 30 10.43 -12.74 22.37
C SER A 30 9.11 -12.90 21.61
N ARG A 31 9.03 -12.41 20.37
CA ARG A 31 7.76 -12.34 19.62
C ARG A 31 7.81 -13.00 18.26
N PHE A 32 8.93 -12.89 17.55
CA PHE A 32 9.05 -13.35 16.16
C PHE A 32 8.64 -14.81 15.94
N ALA A 33 9.09 -15.73 16.80
CA ALA A 33 8.75 -17.14 16.67
C ALA A 33 7.22 -17.37 16.72
N LYS A 34 6.55 -16.70 17.66
CA LYS A 34 5.08 -16.75 17.81
C LYS A 34 4.37 -16.11 16.61
N ASP A 35 4.79 -14.91 16.22
CA ASP A 35 4.22 -14.20 15.07
C ASP A 35 4.36 -15.01 13.77
N LEU A 36 5.49 -15.72 13.58
CA LEU A 36 5.72 -16.58 12.43
C LEU A 36 4.88 -17.86 12.50
N GLU A 37 4.81 -18.50 13.67
CA GLU A 37 3.98 -19.69 13.91
C GLU A 37 2.50 -19.41 13.60
N GLU A 38 1.97 -18.27 14.06
CA GLU A 38 0.60 -17.83 13.73
C GLU A 38 0.40 -17.69 12.21
N LYS A 39 1.42 -17.21 11.48
CA LYS A 39 1.37 -17.05 10.02
C LYS A 39 1.58 -18.35 9.25
N THR A 40 2.12 -19.39 9.87
CA THR A 40 2.35 -20.70 9.25
C THR A 40 1.41 -21.78 9.78
N ALA A 41 0.48 -21.45 10.67
CA ALA A 41 -0.46 -22.39 11.29
C ALA A 41 -1.29 -23.20 10.27
N ASP A 42 -1.64 -22.60 9.13
CA ASP A 42 -2.43 -23.24 8.06
C ASP A 42 -1.58 -24.03 7.04
N ILE A 43 -0.27 -24.18 7.28
CA ILE A 43 0.64 -24.95 6.41
C ILE A 43 0.76 -26.37 6.97
N PRO A 44 0.28 -27.41 6.26
CA PRO A 44 0.51 -28.80 6.66
C PRO A 44 2.00 -29.11 6.79
N ALA A 45 2.38 -29.99 7.72
CA ALA A 45 3.77 -30.31 8.01
C ALA A 45 4.53 -30.83 6.78
N GLU A 46 3.85 -31.58 5.91
CA GLU A 46 4.36 -32.12 4.65
C GLU A 46 4.56 -31.05 3.55
N GLU A 47 3.90 -29.90 3.67
CA GLU A 47 4.02 -28.76 2.76
C GLU A 47 4.95 -27.66 3.30
N LEU A 48 5.39 -27.78 4.57
CA LEU A 48 6.31 -26.83 5.18
C LEU A 48 7.74 -27.05 4.68
N VAL A 49 8.34 -26.00 4.10
CA VAL A 49 9.69 -26.01 3.54
C VAL A 49 10.52 -24.83 4.03
N GLU A 50 11.85 -24.98 4.02
CA GLU A 50 12.74 -23.85 4.30
C GLU A 50 12.63 -22.83 3.14
N PRO A 51 12.40 -21.53 3.44
CA PRO A 51 12.25 -20.52 2.40
C PRO A 51 13.61 -20.24 1.75
N LYS A 52 13.61 -19.83 0.48
CA LYS A 52 14.85 -19.47 -0.23
C LYS A 52 15.57 -18.33 0.51
N ALA A 53 16.89 -18.46 0.66
CA ALA A 53 17.72 -17.46 1.35
C ALA A 53 17.60 -16.04 0.73
N SER A 54 17.38 -15.96 -0.59
CA SER A 54 17.16 -14.72 -1.33
C SER A 54 15.89 -13.96 -0.93
N ILE A 55 14.96 -14.62 -0.22
CA ILE A 55 13.75 -14.01 0.33
C ILE A 55 13.92 -13.87 1.84
N ALA A 56 14.31 -14.96 2.51
CA ALA A 56 14.35 -15.03 3.97
C ALA A 56 15.30 -14.00 4.59
N GLY A 57 16.54 -13.89 4.10
CA GLY A 57 17.52 -12.94 4.62
C GLY A 57 17.04 -11.49 4.49
N PRO A 58 16.74 -11.02 3.27
CA PRO A 58 16.23 -9.67 3.04
C PRO A 58 14.91 -9.36 3.78
N ALA A 59 13.99 -10.31 3.88
CA ALA A 59 12.73 -10.12 4.61
C ALA A 59 12.95 -9.98 6.13
N LEU A 60 13.83 -10.79 6.72
CA LEU A 60 14.21 -10.64 8.13
C LEU A 60 14.90 -9.30 8.38
N GLN A 61 15.72 -8.83 7.44
CA GLN A 61 16.36 -7.51 7.54
C GLN A 61 15.33 -6.39 7.49
N GLY A 62 14.38 -6.42 6.54
CA GLY A 62 13.28 -5.46 6.49
C GLY A 62 12.46 -5.46 7.77
N LEU A 63 12.07 -6.65 8.24
CA LEU A 63 11.32 -6.83 9.48
C LEU A 63 12.06 -6.28 10.70
N ALA A 64 13.39 -6.39 10.76
CA ALA A 64 14.17 -5.82 11.86
C ALA A 64 13.95 -4.30 12.00
N PHE A 65 13.77 -3.58 10.89
CA PHE A 65 13.51 -2.14 10.90
C PHE A 65 12.03 -1.77 11.06
N THR A 66 11.10 -2.63 10.64
CA THR A 66 9.66 -2.32 10.57
C THR A 66 8.80 -3.14 11.53
N HIS A 67 9.38 -3.85 12.51
CA HIS A 67 8.63 -4.71 13.43
C HIS A 67 7.64 -3.96 14.34
N GLU A 68 7.82 -2.65 14.54
CA GLU A 68 6.88 -1.78 15.28
C GLU A 68 5.77 -1.21 14.38
N GLU A 69 5.83 -1.43 13.06
CA GLU A 69 4.84 -0.97 12.09
C GLU A 69 3.92 -2.14 11.72
N PRO A 70 2.69 -2.22 12.27
CA PRO A 70 1.89 -3.44 12.22
C PRO A 70 1.62 -3.95 10.80
N ASP A 71 1.34 -3.04 9.86
CA ASP A 71 1.03 -3.36 8.47
C ASP A 71 2.26 -3.90 7.71
N LEU A 72 3.40 -3.20 7.79
CA LEU A 72 4.62 -3.65 7.12
C LEU A 72 5.17 -4.94 7.74
N LYS A 73 5.12 -5.06 9.09
CA LYS A 73 5.42 -6.32 9.78
C LYS A 73 4.55 -7.46 9.25
N ALA A 74 3.24 -7.26 9.15
CA ALA A 74 2.32 -8.28 8.66
C ALA A 74 2.63 -8.68 7.21
N MET A 75 3.05 -7.73 6.36
CA MET A 75 3.46 -7.99 4.98
C MET A 75 4.73 -8.86 4.90
N TYR A 76 5.77 -8.54 5.68
CA TYR A 76 6.99 -9.36 5.73
C TYR A 76 6.75 -10.77 6.25
N LEU A 77 6.00 -10.90 7.35
CA LEU A 77 5.68 -12.22 7.91
C LEU A 77 4.84 -13.06 6.94
N SER A 78 3.89 -12.43 6.23
CA SER A 78 3.09 -13.12 5.23
C SER A 78 3.93 -13.54 4.01
N LEU A 79 4.89 -12.71 3.58
CA LEU A 79 5.84 -13.08 2.53
C LEU A 79 6.72 -14.26 2.94
N LEU A 80 7.20 -14.29 4.19
CA LEU A 80 7.94 -15.42 4.74
C LEU A 80 7.08 -16.69 4.78
N SER A 81 5.85 -16.61 5.32
CA SER A 81 4.88 -17.72 5.29
C SER A 81 4.60 -18.22 3.87
N THR A 82 4.45 -17.31 2.91
CA THR A 82 4.29 -17.68 1.50
C THR A 82 5.51 -18.39 0.94
N ALA A 83 6.73 -17.97 1.30
CA ALA A 83 7.95 -18.66 0.89
C ALA A 83 8.14 -20.03 1.57
N MET A 84 7.54 -20.24 2.74
CA MET A 84 7.64 -21.47 3.55
C MET A 84 6.60 -22.55 3.18
N ASP A 85 5.57 -22.22 2.41
CA ASP A 85 4.54 -23.16 1.99
C ASP A 85 4.82 -23.64 0.56
N LYS A 86 5.12 -24.93 0.40
CA LYS A 86 5.46 -25.55 -0.90
C LYS A 86 4.38 -25.37 -1.96
N ARG A 87 3.11 -25.21 -1.58
CA ARG A 87 1.98 -25.00 -2.50
C ARG A 87 1.99 -23.60 -3.13
N LYS A 88 2.55 -22.60 -2.44
CA LYS A 88 2.53 -21.17 -2.83
C LYS A 88 3.91 -20.51 -2.91
N ASN A 89 5.00 -21.20 -2.62
CA ASN A 89 6.35 -20.61 -2.60
C ASN A 89 6.79 -20.00 -3.94
N GLY A 90 6.24 -20.46 -5.07
CA GLY A 90 6.43 -19.86 -6.39
C GLY A 90 5.90 -18.42 -6.50
N ASN A 91 4.97 -18.04 -5.63
CA ASN A 91 4.42 -16.68 -5.54
C ASN A 91 5.26 -15.75 -4.66
N ALA A 92 6.19 -16.26 -3.86
CA ALA A 92 7.08 -15.43 -3.05
C ALA A 92 8.21 -14.88 -3.92
N HIS A 93 7.92 -13.88 -4.77
CA HIS A 93 8.93 -13.30 -5.65
C HIS A 93 9.97 -12.49 -4.84
N PRO A 94 11.29 -12.66 -5.05
CA PRO A 94 12.32 -11.93 -4.29
C PRO A 94 12.16 -10.40 -4.32
N ALA A 95 11.71 -9.84 -5.45
CA ALA A 95 11.45 -8.40 -5.57
C ALA A 95 10.44 -7.87 -4.54
N PHE A 96 9.51 -8.70 -4.05
CA PHE A 96 8.48 -8.25 -3.11
C PHE A 96 9.07 -7.79 -1.78
N VAL A 97 10.24 -8.31 -1.38
CA VAL A 97 10.94 -7.77 -0.22
C VAL A 97 11.29 -6.28 -0.44
N GLU A 98 11.83 -5.95 -1.61
CA GLU A 98 12.24 -4.59 -1.94
C GLU A 98 11.05 -3.66 -2.20
N LEU A 99 9.91 -4.19 -2.65
CA LEU A 99 8.68 -3.40 -2.78
C LEU A 99 8.13 -3.02 -1.40
N ILE A 100 8.12 -3.95 -0.42
CA ILE A 100 7.65 -3.64 0.94
C ILE A 100 8.47 -2.48 1.55
N LYS A 101 9.79 -2.45 1.33
CA LYS A 101 10.67 -1.36 1.81
C LYS A 101 10.37 0.02 1.20
N GLN A 102 9.65 0.06 0.07
CA GLN A 102 9.33 1.28 -0.66
C GLN A 102 7.88 1.73 -0.45
N ILE A 103 7.17 1.13 0.51
CA ILE A 103 5.81 1.49 0.90
C ILE A 103 5.86 2.09 2.30
N ASP A 104 5.29 3.29 2.47
CA ASP A 104 5.14 3.89 3.80
C ASP A 104 4.00 3.18 4.57
N PRO A 105 4.08 3.00 5.90
CA PRO A 105 3.00 2.38 6.68
C PRO A 105 1.63 3.04 6.45
N ASN A 106 1.58 4.37 6.28
CA ASN A 106 0.33 5.11 6.07
C ASN A 106 -0.26 4.89 4.67
N GLU A 107 0.52 4.37 3.72
CA GLU A 107 0.06 4.06 2.37
C GLU A 107 -0.75 2.75 2.33
N VAL A 108 -0.49 1.81 3.24
CA VAL A 108 -1.03 0.44 3.16
C VAL A 108 -2.57 0.43 3.17
N GLY A 109 -3.18 1.30 3.98
CA GLY A 109 -4.64 1.44 4.06
C GLY A 109 -5.28 1.90 2.74
N TRP A 110 -4.55 2.70 1.94
CA TRP A 110 -5.02 3.24 0.66
C TRP A 110 -4.66 2.33 -0.52
N LEU A 111 -3.51 1.67 -0.45
CA LEU A 111 -3.03 0.73 -1.46
C LEU A 111 -3.86 -0.56 -1.46
N ARG A 112 -4.22 -1.08 -0.29
CA ARG A 112 -4.90 -2.38 -0.16
C ARG A 112 -6.21 -2.45 -0.97
N PRO A 113 -7.16 -1.49 -0.88
CA PRO A 113 -8.38 -1.52 -1.69
C PRO A 113 -8.12 -1.54 -3.20
N LEU A 114 -7.06 -0.88 -3.67
CA LEU A 114 -6.67 -0.90 -5.09
C LEU A 114 -6.15 -2.28 -5.51
N LEU A 115 -5.40 -2.96 -4.65
CA LEU A 115 -4.78 -4.25 -4.95
C LEU A 115 -5.70 -5.46 -4.74
N THR A 116 -6.67 -5.36 -3.83
CA THR A 116 -7.62 -6.45 -3.55
C THR A 116 -8.86 -6.39 -4.42
N SER A 117 -9.21 -5.22 -4.98
CA SER A 117 -10.29 -5.09 -5.96
C SER A 117 -9.87 -5.62 -7.34
N PRO A 118 -10.61 -6.55 -7.95
CA PRO A 118 -10.43 -6.89 -9.36
C PRO A 118 -10.99 -5.82 -10.31
N VAL A 119 -11.83 -4.91 -9.79
CA VAL A 119 -12.49 -3.86 -10.57
C VAL A 119 -11.62 -2.60 -10.58
N ARG A 120 -11.40 -2.04 -11.77
CA ARG A 120 -10.73 -0.74 -11.95
C ARG A 120 -11.65 0.39 -11.51
N GLN A 121 -11.08 1.37 -10.82
CA GLN A 121 -11.79 2.50 -10.21
C GLN A 121 -11.67 3.75 -11.08
N SER A 122 -12.61 4.68 -10.93
CA SER A 122 -12.58 5.99 -11.59
C SER A 122 -11.48 6.88 -11.01
N ILE A 123 -10.73 7.54 -11.89
CA ILE A 123 -9.74 8.56 -11.54
C ILE A 123 -9.84 9.73 -12.51
N VAL A 124 -9.51 10.93 -12.06
CA VAL A 124 -9.60 12.16 -12.86
C VAL A 124 -8.29 12.91 -12.84
N GLU A 125 -7.88 13.44 -13.98
CA GLU A 125 -6.93 14.56 -14.03
C GLU A 125 -7.70 15.86 -14.18
N ILE A 126 -7.47 16.79 -13.24
CA ILE A 126 -8.03 18.13 -13.28
C ILE A 126 -7.11 19.00 -14.13
N ARG A 127 -7.65 19.57 -15.20
CA ARG A 127 -6.92 20.40 -16.17
C ARG A 127 -7.52 21.80 -16.23
N LEU A 128 -6.66 22.79 -16.42
CA LEU A 128 -7.05 24.13 -16.87
C LEU A 128 -6.87 24.19 -18.38
N GLN A 129 -7.96 24.20 -19.12
CA GLN A 129 -7.94 24.19 -20.59
C GLN A 129 -8.21 25.58 -21.15
N ASN A 130 -7.45 25.98 -22.18
CA ASN A 130 -7.78 27.18 -22.95
C ASN A 130 -9.07 26.94 -23.74
N ASN A 131 -9.98 27.92 -23.76
CA ASN A 131 -11.30 27.78 -24.39
C ASN A 131 -11.21 27.57 -25.92
N ASP A 132 -10.11 28.01 -26.55
CA ASP A 132 -9.79 27.77 -27.96
C ASP A 132 -9.22 26.37 -28.25
N GLN A 133 -9.11 25.53 -27.21
CA GLN A 133 -8.55 24.18 -27.24
C GLN A 133 -7.08 24.10 -27.69
N SER A 134 -6.35 25.22 -27.70
CA SER A 134 -4.92 25.28 -28.07
C SER A 134 -4.00 24.51 -27.11
N GLY A 135 -4.46 24.23 -25.90
CA GLY A 135 -3.70 23.48 -24.91
C GLY A 135 -4.37 23.45 -23.53
N TYR A 136 -3.70 22.77 -22.61
CA TYR A 136 -4.11 22.70 -21.21
C TYR A 136 -2.90 22.67 -20.28
N MET A 137 -3.12 23.04 -19.03
CA MET A 137 -2.20 22.84 -17.91
C MET A 137 -2.79 21.79 -16.97
N SER A 138 -2.00 20.79 -16.58
CA SER A 138 -2.39 19.84 -15.53
C SER A 138 -2.31 20.54 -14.18
N LEU A 139 -3.43 20.62 -13.45
CA LEU A 139 -3.47 21.20 -12.10
C LEU A 139 -3.33 20.12 -11.04
N ARG A 140 -4.01 18.99 -11.23
CA ARG A 140 -3.96 17.86 -10.31
C ARG A 140 -4.17 16.55 -11.07
N PRO A 141 -3.11 15.79 -11.35
CA PRO A 141 -3.26 14.44 -11.84
C PRO A 141 -3.73 13.53 -10.70
N HIS A 142 -4.29 12.39 -11.08
CA HIS A 142 -4.54 11.27 -10.18
C HIS A 142 -5.53 11.57 -9.03
N TYR A 143 -6.53 12.41 -9.29
CA TYR A 143 -7.55 12.73 -8.30
C TYR A 143 -8.61 11.62 -8.22
N MET A 144 -8.91 11.17 -7.01
CA MET A 144 -9.82 10.06 -6.74
C MET A 144 -10.84 10.42 -5.65
N GLU A 145 -11.93 9.65 -5.61
CA GLU A 145 -12.90 9.71 -4.54
C GLU A 145 -12.43 8.88 -3.33
N PHE A 146 -12.15 9.56 -2.21
CA PHE A 146 -11.97 8.92 -0.92
C PHE A 146 -13.14 9.28 0.01
N LEU A 147 -13.70 8.24 0.62
CA LEU A 147 -14.78 8.33 1.60
C LEU A 147 -14.34 7.58 2.86
N ALA A 148 -14.60 8.15 4.03
CA ALA A 148 -14.32 7.51 5.32
C ALA A 148 -15.55 7.54 6.25
N GLY A 149 -15.59 6.57 7.15
CA GLY A 149 -16.70 6.39 8.08
C GLY A 149 -17.96 5.79 7.44
N ALA A 150 -18.88 5.32 8.28
CA ALA A 150 -20.14 4.72 7.83
C ALA A 150 -21.05 5.68 7.05
N GLU A 151 -20.87 6.99 7.27
CA GLU A 151 -21.63 8.05 6.60
C GLU A 151 -21.03 8.45 5.24
N GLY A 152 -19.88 7.89 4.85
CA GLY A 152 -19.23 8.20 3.58
C GLY A 152 -18.73 9.63 3.50
N LYS A 153 -18.13 10.16 4.56
CA LYS A 153 -17.61 11.52 4.59
C LYS A 153 -16.41 11.65 3.65
N GLU A 154 -16.38 12.72 2.87
CA GLU A 154 -15.22 13.07 2.05
C GLU A 154 -13.96 13.20 2.89
N VAL A 155 -12.88 12.58 2.41
CA VAL A 155 -11.55 12.75 2.97
C VAL A 155 -10.60 13.18 1.87
N GLU A 156 -9.75 14.14 2.19
CA GLU A 156 -8.58 14.45 1.37
C GLU A 156 -7.37 13.70 1.92
N VAL A 157 -6.76 12.89 1.08
CA VAL A 157 -5.54 12.16 1.41
C VAL A 157 -4.35 13.03 1.00
N GLN A 158 -3.62 13.53 1.99
CA GLN A 158 -2.42 14.32 1.74
C GLN A 158 -1.38 13.49 0.98
N ASN A 159 -0.72 14.11 0.01
CA ASN A 159 0.32 13.49 -0.82
C ASN A 159 -0.14 12.25 -1.63
N PHE A 160 -1.45 12.01 -1.77
CA PHE A 160 -1.95 10.83 -2.49
C PHE A 160 -1.40 10.70 -3.91
N THR A 161 -1.24 11.81 -4.64
CA THR A 161 -0.66 11.79 -5.99
C THR A 161 0.73 11.16 -5.99
N ALA A 162 1.60 11.56 -5.04
CA ALA A 162 2.95 10.99 -4.92
C ALA A 162 2.91 9.52 -4.47
N MET A 163 1.98 9.15 -3.58
CA MET A 163 1.76 7.74 -3.19
C MET A 163 1.37 6.89 -4.42
N LEU A 164 0.41 7.35 -5.22
CA LEU A 164 -0.03 6.62 -6.40
C LEU A 164 1.08 6.51 -7.45
N GLU A 165 1.82 7.60 -7.71
CA GLU A 165 2.97 7.58 -8.62
C GLU A 165 4.06 6.60 -8.15
N ASN A 166 4.30 6.51 -6.84
CA ASN A 166 5.16 5.49 -6.26
C ASN A 166 4.63 4.08 -6.56
N TRP A 167 3.34 3.81 -6.32
CA TRP A 167 2.75 2.49 -6.58
C TRP A 167 2.75 2.11 -8.07
N VAL A 168 2.60 3.10 -8.96
CA VAL A 168 2.76 2.94 -10.41
C VAL A 168 4.22 2.61 -10.75
N ARG A 169 5.20 3.33 -10.17
CA ARG A 169 6.64 3.05 -10.34
C ARG A 169 7.01 1.65 -9.87
N LEU A 170 6.41 1.18 -8.77
CA LEU A 170 6.56 -0.18 -8.25
C LEU A 170 5.86 -1.24 -9.11
N GLY A 171 5.06 -0.82 -10.10
CA GLY A 171 4.30 -1.69 -10.98
C GLY A 171 3.13 -2.39 -10.29
N LEU A 172 2.72 -1.94 -9.10
CA LEU A 172 1.62 -2.54 -8.33
C LEU A 172 0.26 -2.15 -8.91
N VAL A 173 0.16 -0.91 -9.38
CA VAL A 173 -1.04 -0.34 -9.99
C VAL A 173 -0.69 0.35 -11.31
N ASP A 174 -1.68 0.56 -12.17
CA ASP A 174 -1.56 1.38 -13.36
C ASP A 174 -2.68 2.43 -13.43
N VAL A 175 -2.43 3.49 -14.18
CA VAL A 175 -3.40 4.54 -14.49
C VAL A 175 -3.45 4.71 -16.00
N ASP A 176 -4.66 4.72 -16.57
CA ASP A 176 -4.90 4.93 -17.99
C ASP A 176 -5.96 6.02 -18.18
N TYR A 177 -5.59 7.10 -18.88
CA TYR A 177 -6.49 8.21 -19.22
C TYR A 177 -7.11 8.09 -20.62
N THR A 178 -6.75 7.05 -21.38
CA THR A 178 -7.38 6.70 -22.67
C THR A 178 -8.61 5.80 -22.48
N GLN A 179 -8.71 5.16 -21.31
CA GLN A 179 -9.84 4.34 -20.90
C GLN A 179 -10.62 5.00 -19.75
N TYR A 180 -11.91 4.71 -19.64
CA TYR A 180 -12.76 5.29 -18.59
C TYR A 180 -13.85 4.31 -18.15
N VAL A 181 -14.35 4.50 -16.92
CA VAL A 181 -15.49 3.76 -16.39
C VAL A 181 -16.78 4.23 -17.09
N THR A 182 -17.56 3.31 -17.64
CA THR A 182 -18.79 3.62 -18.38
C THR A 182 -20.05 3.64 -17.51
N ALA A 183 -19.95 3.19 -16.26
CA ALA A 183 -21.08 3.20 -15.32
C ALA A 183 -21.62 4.62 -15.15
N PRO A 184 -22.95 4.83 -15.22
CA PRO A 184 -23.55 6.13 -14.99
C PRO A 184 -23.12 6.72 -13.64
N GLY A 185 -22.72 7.99 -13.65
CA GLY A 185 -22.34 8.72 -12.45
C GLY A 185 -20.96 8.41 -11.86
N ALA A 186 -20.15 7.55 -12.50
CA ALA A 186 -18.82 7.16 -11.99
C ALA A 186 -17.83 8.33 -11.78
N TYR A 187 -18.12 9.51 -12.32
CA TYR A 187 -17.27 10.70 -12.19
C TYR A 187 -18.02 11.89 -11.57
N ASP A 188 -19.31 11.75 -11.22
CA ASP A 188 -20.14 12.88 -10.73
C ASP A 188 -19.65 13.44 -9.40
N TRP A 189 -18.89 12.65 -8.65
CA TRP A 189 -18.27 13.05 -7.40
C TRP A 189 -17.34 14.25 -7.57
N VAL A 190 -16.67 14.39 -8.72
CA VAL A 190 -15.62 15.42 -8.91
C VAL A 190 -16.18 16.83 -8.82
N GLU A 191 -17.35 17.07 -9.42
CA GLU A 191 -18.01 18.39 -9.43
C GLU A 191 -18.59 18.77 -8.05
N LYS A 192 -18.77 17.80 -7.17
CA LYS A 192 -19.32 18.00 -5.82
C LYS A 192 -18.26 18.43 -4.81
N ARG A 193 -16.96 18.28 -5.13
CA ARG A 193 -15.85 18.55 -4.22
C ARG A 193 -15.63 20.05 -4.01
N GLU A 194 -15.52 20.49 -2.77
CA GLU A 194 -15.24 21.89 -2.43
C GLU A 194 -13.91 22.37 -3.02
N TYR A 195 -12.90 21.50 -3.06
CA TYR A 195 -11.63 21.76 -3.73
C TYR A 195 -11.82 22.16 -5.21
N VAL A 196 -12.63 21.41 -5.94
CA VAL A 196 -12.91 21.65 -7.37
C VAL A 196 -13.73 22.91 -7.57
N ARG A 197 -14.72 23.17 -6.70
CA ARG A 197 -15.50 24.41 -6.72
C ARG A 197 -14.61 25.64 -6.48
N GLY A 198 -13.62 25.53 -5.59
CA GLY A 198 -12.61 26.56 -5.37
C GLY A 198 -11.77 26.84 -6.62
N LEU A 199 -11.30 25.79 -7.29
CA LEU A 199 -10.54 25.92 -8.54
C LEU A 199 -11.34 26.62 -9.64
N ARG A 200 -12.62 26.24 -9.84
CA ARG A 200 -13.50 26.89 -10.82
C ARG A 200 -13.65 28.38 -10.53
N LYS A 201 -13.94 28.76 -9.29
CA LYS A 201 -14.09 30.18 -8.89
C LYS A 201 -12.83 31.01 -9.17
N PHE A 202 -11.65 30.42 -9.06
CA PHE A 202 -10.38 31.13 -9.23
C PHE A 202 -9.88 31.15 -10.68
N HIS A 203 -10.14 30.09 -11.44
CA HIS A 203 -9.55 29.90 -12.77
C HIS A 203 -10.51 30.06 -13.94
N ASP A 204 -11.81 29.78 -13.79
CA ASP A 204 -12.77 29.87 -14.89
C ASP A 204 -12.96 31.35 -15.30
N ASN A 205 -12.76 31.64 -16.59
CA ASN A 205 -12.93 32.97 -17.18
C ASN A 205 -13.13 32.86 -18.71
N ASP A 206 -13.22 33.99 -19.40
CA ASP A 206 -13.47 34.06 -20.84
C ASP A 206 -12.44 33.30 -21.71
N THR A 207 -11.23 33.06 -21.20
CA THR A 207 -10.14 32.41 -21.93
C THR A 207 -9.84 30.99 -21.49
N ARG A 208 -10.24 30.58 -20.28
CA ARG A 208 -9.86 29.28 -19.70
C ARG A 208 -10.96 28.69 -18.83
N THR A 209 -11.05 27.37 -18.82
CA THR A 209 -12.03 26.61 -18.05
C THR A 209 -11.42 25.36 -17.41
N ILE A 210 -11.86 25.01 -16.21
CA ILE A 210 -11.57 23.74 -15.56
C ILE A 210 -12.33 22.62 -16.26
N VAL A 211 -11.58 21.61 -16.69
CA VAL A 211 -12.10 20.39 -17.33
C VAL A 211 -11.51 19.15 -16.65
N PHE A 212 -12.13 18.00 -16.91
CA PHE A 212 -11.72 16.72 -16.34
C PHE A 212 -11.39 15.72 -17.43
N GLN A 213 -10.16 15.23 -17.42
CA GLN A 213 -9.82 14.02 -18.15
C GLN A 213 -10.21 12.81 -17.30
N ARG A 214 -11.16 12.02 -17.80
CA ARG A 214 -11.55 10.75 -17.18
C ARG A 214 -10.49 9.70 -17.44
N GLY A 215 -10.22 8.89 -16.42
CA GLY A 215 -9.31 7.76 -16.48
C GLY A 215 -9.80 6.60 -15.62
N ILE A 216 -9.02 5.52 -15.66
CA ILE A 216 -9.15 4.38 -14.76
C ILE A 216 -7.84 4.12 -14.02
N VAL A 217 -7.96 3.58 -12.81
CA VAL A 217 -6.84 3.09 -12.00
C VAL A 217 -7.15 1.70 -11.48
N GLY A 218 -6.15 0.83 -11.40
CA GLY A 218 -6.35 -0.48 -10.79
C GLY A 218 -5.05 -1.25 -10.65
N ARG A 219 -5.15 -2.43 -10.05
CA ARG A 219 -3.99 -3.32 -9.91
C ARG A 219 -3.51 -3.87 -11.25
N THR A 220 -2.21 -4.07 -11.35
CA THR A 220 -1.61 -4.90 -12.39
C THR A 220 -1.65 -6.38 -12.00
N SER A 221 -1.27 -7.28 -12.91
CA SER A 221 -1.07 -8.70 -12.57
C SER A 221 0.04 -8.89 -11.53
N PHE A 222 1.10 -8.06 -11.61
CA PHE A 222 2.20 -8.06 -10.64
C PHE A 222 1.73 -7.58 -9.26
N GLY A 223 0.90 -6.54 -9.21
CA GLY A 223 0.27 -6.06 -7.98
C GLY A 223 -0.67 -7.09 -7.35
N ALA A 224 -1.43 -7.83 -8.16
CA ALA A 224 -2.28 -8.91 -7.66
C ALA A 224 -1.46 -10.06 -7.03
N GLN A 225 -0.33 -10.42 -7.65
CA GLN A 225 0.61 -11.41 -7.11
C GLN A 225 1.26 -10.92 -5.82
N PHE A 226 1.70 -9.66 -5.78
CA PHE A 226 2.24 -9.02 -4.57
C PHE A 226 1.23 -9.08 -3.42
N ALA A 227 0.00 -8.62 -3.65
CA ALA A 227 -1.07 -8.64 -2.64
C ALA A 227 -1.36 -10.03 -2.10
N SER A 228 -1.27 -11.06 -2.95
CA SER A 228 -1.41 -12.46 -2.52
C SER A 228 -0.24 -12.90 -1.65
N ALA A 229 0.98 -12.66 -2.10
CA ALA A 229 2.19 -13.10 -1.41
C ALA A 229 2.39 -12.44 -0.04
N VAL A 230 2.00 -11.17 0.10
CA VAL A 230 2.14 -10.38 1.33
C VAL A 230 0.87 -10.36 2.19
N GLY A 231 -0.14 -11.16 1.84
CA GLY A 231 -1.31 -11.40 2.70
C GLY A 231 -2.32 -10.25 2.77
N MET A 232 -2.44 -9.42 1.73
CA MET A 232 -3.38 -8.28 1.71
C MET A 232 -4.86 -8.68 1.62
N TYR A 233 -5.16 -9.93 1.25
CA TYR A 233 -6.54 -10.46 1.25
C TYR A 233 -7.02 -10.93 2.63
N ALA A 234 -6.11 -11.12 3.59
CA ALA A 234 -6.50 -11.39 4.97
C ALA A 234 -7.09 -10.11 5.59
N ALA A 235 -8.09 -10.27 6.45
CA ALA A 235 -8.65 -9.15 7.21
C ALA A 235 -7.54 -8.41 7.98
N LEU A 236 -7.64 -7.08 8.06
CA LEU A 236 -6.73 -6.29 8.89
C LEU A 236 -6.80 -6.82 10.34
N PRO A 237 -5.65 -7.03 11.02
CA PRO A 237 -5.67 -7.14 12.46
C PRO A 237 -6.37 -5.88 12.98
N THR A 238 -7.39 -6.02 13.82
CA THR A 238 -7.99 -4.88 14.49
C THR A 238 -6.88 -4.18 15.26
N ALA A 239 -6.40 -3.04 14.76
CA ALA A 239 -5.52 -2.18 15.53
C ALA A 239 -6.28 -1.86 16.82
N SER A 240 -5.68 -2.15 17.97
CA SER A 240 -6.16 -1.65 19.25
C SER A 240 -6.14 -0.13 19.17
N VAL A 241 -7.29 0.46 18.84
CA VAL A 241 -7.52 1.89 18.98
C VAL A 241 -7.40 2.16 20.47
N ASN A 242 -6.21 2.59 20.90
CA ASN A 242 -6.10 3.33 22.14
C ASN A 242 -6.86 4.64 21.89
N SER A 243 -8.11 4.67 22.32
CA SER A 243 -8.83 5.92 22.54
C SER A 243 -7.92 6.84 23.36
N PRO A 244 -7.68 8.09 22.94
CA PRO A 244 -7.12 9.07 23.86
C PRO A 244 -8.11 9.18 25.01
N ALA A 245 -7.63 8.86 26.21
CA ALA A 245 -8.35 9.09 27.45
C ALA A 245 -8.88 10.53 27.45
N ALA A 246 -10.16 10.69 27.74
CA ALA A 246 -10.72 11.97 28.10
C ALA A 246 -9.88 12.52 29.26
N VAL A 247 -9.30 13.69 29.05
CA VAL A 247 -8.79 14.51 30.14
C VAL A 247 -10.04 15.02 30.86
N GLU A 248 -10.33 14.42 32.00
CA GLU A 248 -11.27 14.97 32.97
C GLU A 248 -10.69 16.29 33.50
N GLU A 249 -11.45 17.37 33.36
CA GLU A 249 -11.47 18.48 34.33
C GLU A 249 -12.49 18.17 35.42
#